data_AF-A0A5Q0BIH2-F1
#
_entry.id   AF-A0A5Q0BIH2-F1
#
_cell.length_a   1.000
_cell.length_b   1.000
_cell.length_c   1.000
_cell.angle_alpha   90.00
_cell.angle_beta   90.00
_cell.angle_gamma   90.00
#
_symmetry.space_group_name_H-M   'P 1'
#
loop_
_entity.id
_entity.type
_entity.pdbx_description
1 polymer ?
#
loop_
_entity_poly.entity_id
_entity_poly.type
_entity_poly.pdbx_seq_one_letter_code
_entity_poly.pdbx_strand_id
1 'polypeptide(L)'
;MPIRLLLAKHQLICSMSKKGDCYDHAAMESWNHSFKVEAIHGERFQTRDDAKHHVFDYIEVYYNRKRLHSKLGYLSPEAFELKNVA
;
A
#
# COMPACT_ATOMS: atom_id res chain seq x y z
N MET A 1 9.22 22.75 5.91
CA MET A 1 7.84 23.21 5.65
C MET A 1 6.88 22.22 6.30
N PRO A 2 5.93 22.66 7.14
CA PRO A 2 4.96 21.77 7.77
C PRO A 2 3.98 21.15 6.77
N ILE A 3 3.60 19.88 6.99
CA ILE A 3 2.75 19.07 6.08
C ILE A 3 1.45 19.78 5.67
N ARG A 4 0.84 20.55 6.59
CA ARG A 4 -0.42 21.27 6.34
C ARG A 4 -0.30 22.31 5.23
N LEU A 5 0.83 23.00 5.13
CA LEU A 5 1.05 24.00 4.08
C LEU A 5 1.27 23.34 2.71
N LEU A 6 1.88 22.15 2.69
CA LEU A 6 2.06 21.39 1.46
C LEU A 6 0.70 20.90 0.93
N LEU A 7 -0.15 20.36 1.80
CA LEU A 7 -1.49 19.90 1.43
C LEU A 7 -2.35 21.07 0.90
N ALA A 8 -2.34 22.21 1.58
CA ALA A 8 -3.04 23.41 1.13
C ALA A 8 -2.54 23.90 -0.24
N LYS A 9 -1.22 23.89 -0.46
CA LYS A 9 -0.61 24.25 -1.76
C LYS A 9 -1.11 23.36 -2.90
N HIS A 10 -1.31 22.07 -2.63
CA HIS A 10 -1.78 21.08 -3.61
C HIS A 10 -3.31 20.90 -3.60
N GLN A 11 -4.06 21.74 -2.88
CA GLN A 11 -5.52 21.64 -2.76
C GLN A 11 -6.01 20.27 -2.26
N LEU A 12 -5.18 19.62 -1.44
CA LEU A 12 -5.48 18.32 -0.84
C LEU A 12 -6.15 18.50 0.53
N ILE A 13 -7.23 17.77 0.76
CA ILE A 13 -7.92 17.74 2.05
C ILE A 13 -7.27 16.66 2.92
N CYS A 14 -6.79 17.06 4.10
CA CYS A 14 -6.32 16.11 5.10
C CYS A 14 -7.51 15.47 5.80
N SER A 15 -7.81 14.21 5.48
CA SER A 15 -8.79 13.42 6.23
C SER A 15 -8.09 12.73 7.40
N MET A 16 -8.49 13.09 8.62
CA MET A 16 -8.10 12.36 9.82
C MET A 16 -9.34 11.57 10.26
N SER A 17 -9.24 10.24 10.27
CA SER A 17 -10.31 9.33 10.71
C SER A 17 -10.88 9.75 12.07
N LYS A 18 -12.15 9.42 12.29
CA LYS A 18 -12.79 9.68 13.58
C LYS A 18 -12.02 8.96 14.69
N LYS A 19 -11.92 9.61 15.85
CA LYS A 19 -11.31 8.99 17.03
C LYS A 19 -12.06 7.69 17.37
N GLY A 20 -11.34 6.57 17.36
CA GLY A 20 -11.89 5.25 17.66
C GLY A 20 -12.45 4.48 16.45
N ASP A 21 -12.31 5.00 15.23
CA ASP A 21 -12.68 4.26 14.02
C ASP A 21 -11.50 3.42 13.50
N CYS A 22 -11.50 2.13 13.81
CA CYS A 22 -10.46 1.20 13.38
C CYS A 22 -10.64 0.73 11.93
N TYR A 23 -11.83 0.86 11.35
CA TYR A 23 -12.12 0.32 10.02
C TYR A 23 -11.40 1.11 8.93
N ASP A 24 -11.28 2.42 9.09
CA ASP A 24 -10.52 3.28 8.18
C ASP A 24 -9.05 2.85 8.06
N HIS A 25 -8.45 2.37 9.16
CA HIS A 25 -7.06 1.94 9.17
C HIS A 25 -6.87 0.44 8.84
N ALA A 26 -7.88 -0.40 9.10
CA ALA A 26 -7.80 -1.85 8.99
C ALA A 26 -7.30 -2.35 7.61
N ALA A 27 -7.71 -1.69 6.52
CA ALA A 27 -7.23 -2.03 5.18
C ALA A 27 -5.71 -1.83 5.03
N MET A 28 -5.20 -0.71 5.55
CA MET A 28 -3.78 -0.38 5.51
C MET A 28 -2.96 -1.26 6.47
N GLU A 29 -3.53 -1.61 7.64
CA GLU A 29 -2.90 -2.56 8.57
C GLU A 29 -2.77 -3.95 7.95
N SER A 30 -3.83 -4.44 7.30
CA SER A 30 -3.80 -5.72 6.60
C SER A 30 -2.76 -5.74 5.49
N TRP A 31 -2.67 -4.67 4.70
CA TRP A 31 -1.62 -4.51 3.68
C TRP A 31 -0.22 -4.56 4.30
N ASN A 32 0.02 -3.77 5.36
CA ASN A 32 1.32 -3.71 6.04
C ASN A 32 1.73 -5.06 6.63
N HIS A 33 0.79 -5.83 7.16
CA HIS A 33 1.04 -7.17 7.65
C HIS A 33 1.53 -8.07 6.51
N SER A 34 0.79 -8.14 5.40
CA SER A 34 1.18 -8.92 4.22
C SER A 34 2.53 -8.49 3.66
N PHE A 35 2.76 -7.18 3.51
CA PHE A 35 4.05 -6.66 3.05
C PHE A 35 5.21 -7.11 3.94
N LYS A 36 5.07 -7.01 5.27
CA LYS A 36 6.14 -7.44 6.18
C LYS A 36 6.40 -8.94 6.11
N VAL A 37 5.35 -9.76 6.02
CA VAL A 37 5.49 -11.22 6.00
C VAL A 37 6.01 -11.72 4.65
N GLU A 38 5.49 -11.18 3.55
CA GLU A 38 5.80 -11.67 2.21
C GLU A 38 7.07 -11.05 1.62
N ALA A 39 7.37 -9.78 1.94
CA ALA A 39 8.49 -9.05 1.33
C ALA A 39 9.70 -8.89 2.26
N ILE A 40 9.50 -8.76 3.58
CA ILE A 40 10.58 -8.38 4.50
C ILE A 40 11.04 -9.54 5.37
N HIS A 41 10.12 -10.43 5.75
CA HIS A 41 10.43 -11.51 6.67
C HIS A 41 11.39 -12.53 6.03
N GLY A 42 12.52 -12.77 6.68
CA GLY A 42 13.55 -13.70 6.19
C GLY A 42 14.59 -13.07 5.26
N GLU A 43 14.33 -11.87 4.74
CA GLU A 43 15.26 -11.16 3.86
C GLU A 43 16.36 -10.45 4.64
N ARG A 44 17.56 -10.43 4.06
CA ARG A 44 18.74 -9.73 4.61
C ARG A 44 19.31 -8.78 3.59
N PHE A 45 18.94 -7.52 3.69
CA PHE A 45 19.44 -6.47 2.81
C PHE A 45 20.84 -6.03 3.23
N GLN A 46 21.78 -6.03 2.29
CA GLN A 46 23.15 -5.57 2.56
C GLN A 46 23.25 -4.04 2.56
N THR A 47 22.39 -3.38 1.79
CA THR A 47 22.37 -1.92 1.67
C THR A 47 20.94 -1.40 1.73
N ARG A 48 20.80 -0.10 2.03
CA ARG A 48 19.49 0.56 1.99
C ARG A 48 18.92 0.64 0.58
N ASP A 49 19.78 0.67 -0.44
CA ASP A 49 19.37 0.77 -1.84
C ASP A 49 18.74 -0.55 -2.32
N ASP A 50 19.37 -1.66 -1.96
CA ASP A 50 18.86 -3.01 -2.16
C ASP A 50 17.46 -3.20 -1.54
N ALA A 51 17.28 -2.78 -0.28
CA ALA A 51 15.98 -2.79 0.37
C ALA A 51 14.93 -1.94 -0.38
N LYS A 52 15.30 -0.76 -0.91
CA LYS A 52 14.37 0.08 -1.68
C LYS A 52 13.95 -0.59 -2.98
N HIS A 53 14.88 -1.18 -3.71
CA HIS A 53 14.59 -1.90 -4.95
C HIS A 53 13.67 -3.09 -4.70
N HIS A 54 13.94 -3.87 -3.65
CA HIS A 54 13.10 -4.99 -3.27
C HIS A 54 11.67 -4.56 -2.90
N VAL A 55 11.53 -3.48 -2.13
CA VAL A 55 10.21 -2.93 -1.79
C VAL A 55 9.48 -2.43 -3.04
N PHE A 56 10.19 -1.77 -3.95
CA PHE A 56 9.59 -1.31 -5.21
C PHE A 56 9.10 -2.47 -6.07
N ASP A 57 9.94 -3.50 -6.27
CA ASP A 57 9.58 -4.70 -7.03
C ASP A 57 8.37 -5.42 -6.41
N TYR A 58 8.38 -5.58 -5.08
CA TYR A 58 7.26 -6.18 -4.37
C TYR A 58 5.95 -5.41 -4.61
N ILE A 59 5.96 -4.07 -4.56
CA ILE A 59 4.74 -3.28 -4.74
C ILE A 59 4.27 -3.31 -6.20
N GLU A 60 5.16 -2.97 -7.14
CA GLU A 60 4.78 -2.71 -8.53
C GLU A 60 4.63 -4.00 -9.35
N VAL A 61 5.49 -5.00 -9.11
CA VAL A 61 5.56 -6.20 -9.96
C VAL A 61 4.78 -7.35 -9.35
N TYR A 62 4.83 -7.52 -8.03
CA TYR A 62 4.15 -8.62 -7.35
C TYR A 62 2.76 -8.21 -6.82
N TYR A 63 2.69 -7.25 -5.91
CA TYR A 63 1.47 -6.89 -5.20
C TYR A 63 0.39 -6.37 -6.15
N ASN A 64 0.69 -5.32 -6.92
CA ASN A 64 -0.31 -4.69 -7.79
C ASN A 64 -0.74 -5.58 -8.97
N ARG A 65 0.21 -6.31 -9.57
CA ARG A 65 -0.03 -7.04 -10.83
C ARG A 65 -0.40 -8.51 -10.65
N LYS A 66 0.16 -9.19 -9.65
CA LYS A 66 0.09 -10.66 -9.53
C LYS A 66 -0.64 -11.16 -8.29
N ARG A 67 -0.57 -10.44 -7.17
CA ARG A 67 -1.11 -10.92 -5.89
C ARG A 67 -2.63 -10.99 -5.92
N LEU A 68 -3.17 -12.19 -5.75
CA LEU A 68 -4.62 -12.40 -5.77
C LEU A 68 -5.23 -12.13 -4.39
N HIS A 69 -6.37 -11.44 -4.39
CA HIS A 69 -7.12 -11.15 -3.17
C HIS A 69 -8.49 -11.83 -3.21
N SER A 70 -8.79 -12.66 -2.20
CA SER A 70 -10.11 -13.30 -2.05
C SER A 70 -11.24 -12.28 -2.02
N LYS A 71 -11.05 -11.15 -1.33
CA LYS A 71 -12.01 -10.04 -1.27
C LYS A 71 -12.26 -9.37 -2.64
N LEU A 72 -11.30 -9.45 -3.56
CA LEU A 72 -11.42 -8.88 -4.91
C LEU A 72 -11.92 -9.92 -5.94
N GLY A 73 -12.41 -11.08 -5.48
CA GLY A 73 -12.83 -12.17 -6.37
C GLY A 73 -11.65 -12.89 -7.02
N TYR A 74 -10.53 -13.02 -6.31
CA TYR A 74 -9.28 -13.60 -6.81
C TYR A 74 -8.71 -12.86 -8.03
N LEU A 75 -8.84 -11.53 -8.01
CA LEU A 75 -8.18 -10.63 -8.95
C LEU A 75 -6.98 -9.95 -8.27
N SER A 76 -6.01 -9.53 -9.08
CA SER A 76 -4.97 -8.61 -8.63
C SER A 76 -5.56 -7.20 -8.46
N PRO A 77 -4.96 -6.34 -7.61
CA PRO A 77 -5.39 -4.96 -7.44
C PRO A 77 -5.52 -4.23 -8.77
N GLU A 78 -4.52 -4.33 -9.66
CA GLU A 78 -4.55 -3.69 -10.98
C GLU A 78 -5.71 -4.22 -11.85
N ALA A 79 -5.91 -5.54 -11.90
CA ALA A 79 -7.00 -6.14 -12.67
C ALA A 79 -8.39 -5.78 -12.11
N PHE A 80 -8.51 -5.64 -10.79
CA PHE A 80 -9.73 -5.20 -10.14
C PHE A 80 -10.03 -3.73 -10.47
N GLU A 81 -9.04 -2.84 -10.37
CA GLU A 81 -9.22 -1.43 -10.74
C GLU A 81 -9.60 -1.30 -12.23
N LEU A 82 -8.90 -1.98 -13.14
CA LEU A 82 -9.23 -1.95 -14.58
C LEU A 82 -10.65 -2.42 -14.90
N LYS A 83 -11.21 -3.33 -14.09
CA LYS A 83 -12.58 -3.82 -14.27
C LYS A 83 -13.64 -2.88 -13.68
N ASN A 84 -13.29 -2.06 -12.70
CA ASN A 84 -14.21 -1.17 -11.98
C ASN A 84 -14.09 0.30 -12.39
N VAL A 85 -13.06 0.68 -13.15
CA VAL A 85 -12.99 1.97 -13.84
C VAL A 85 -13.97 1.93 -15.01
N ALA A 86 -15.19 2.41 -14.74
CA ALA A 86 -16.24 2.73 -15.71
C ALA A 86 -16.46 4.25 -15.75
#